data_AF-A0A7X3RUY8-F1
#
_entry.id   AF-A0A7X3RUY8-F1
#
_cell.length_a   1.000
_cell.length_b   1.000
_cell.length_c   1.000
_cell.angle_alpha   90.00
_cell.angle_beta   90.00
_cell.angle_gamma   90.00
#
_symmetry.space_group_name_H-M   'P 1'
#
loop_
_entity.id
_entity.type
_entity.pdbx_description
1 polymer ?
#
loop_
_entity_poly.entity_id
_entity_poly.type
_entity_poly.pdbx_seq_one_letter_code
_entity_poly.pdbx_strand_id
1 'polypeptide(L)'
;MSYKHLTPKERFLIHHYLQEDCSRRKIAKTLRRNPSTISREIRRNTGKRGYRYKQADESAKRRRGEASAVPRKMTPEHWAMVENRLVNKHWSPDQISGRFHRDGVVSVSAKWIYNHIWEDRKAGGVLHKSLRRRGKKPNRRGRDGSGRGVIPGRVDISKRPVEVEDKTRVGDWEADTITGTRHLGAIVSLVDHHSKFAFLSKAGQKTAENVGSAVVRCLEPVKELVHTITADNGKEFSGHAAVSEELCAGFYFATPYHSWERGLNEHTNGLVREFFPKSKDLRKVGPREVKRVEELLNTRGRGGCLTTEPLPRCSARRWRQLEERVRLCLSCVRGGSEVRICSLNMLIGEVFSCGRITFCLGGNAIRNAIAGQSSSSLGLAL
;
A
#
# COMPACT_ATOMS: atom_id res chain seq x y z
N MET A 1 -0.44 16.04 37.18
CA MET A 1 0.81 16.81 36.92
C MET A 1 1.84 15.92 36.25
N SER A 2 2.39 16.31 35.11
CA SER A 2 3.46 15.55 34.44
C SER A 2 4.75 15.57 35.28
N TYR A 3 5.32 14.40 35.57
CA TYR A 3 6.56 14.29 36.33
C TYR A 3 7.74 14.84 35.51
N LYS A 4 8.32 15.96 35.95
CA LYS A 4 9.48 16.58 35.30
C LYS A 4 10.76 16.11 35.97
N HIS A 5 11.66 15.47 35.22
CA HIS A 5 12.99 15.12 35.72
C HIS A 5 13.83 16.38 36.03
N LEU A 6 14.80 16.24 36.93
CA LEU A 6 15.82 17.27 37.17
C LEU A 6 16.78 17.32 35.98
N THR A 7 17.09 18.53 35.53
CA THR A 7 18.04 18.84 34.47
C THR A 7 19.48 18.87 34.99
N PRO A 8 20.50 18.77 34.12
CA PRO A 8 21.90 18.91 34.53
C PRO A 8 22.17 20.25 35.25
N LYS A 9 21.54 21.34 34.80
CA LYS A 9 21.63 22.66 35.43
C LYS A 9 21.04 22.67 36.83
N GLU A 10 19.85 22.08 37.03
CA GLU A 10 19.26 21.96 38.36
C GLU A 10 20.13 21.11 39.30
N ARG A 11 20.77 20.04 38.81
CA ARG A 11 21.72 19.25 39.62
C ARG A 11 22.96 20.05 40.02
N PHE A 12 23.48 20.88 39.13
CA PHE A 12 24.58 21.79 39.43
C PHE A 12 24.20 22.78 40.55
N LEU A 13 23.01 23.38 40.46
CA LEU A 13 22.49 24.27 41.49
C LEU A 13 22.28 23.56 42.84
N ILE A 14 21.75 22.33 42.82
CA ILE A 14 21.64 21.52 44.05
C ILE A 14 23.01 21.31 44.69
N HIS A 15 24.04 21.00 43.89
CA HIS A 15 25.39 20.84 44.41
C HIS A 15 25.92 22.13 45.05
N HIS A 16 25.76 23.28 44.38
CA HIS A 16 26.18 24.58 44.92
C HIS A 16 25.47 24.91 46.24
N TYR A 17 24.15 24.82 46.28
CA TYR A 17 23.39 25.12 47.50
C TYR A 17 23.70 24.18 48.67
N LEU A 18 24.12 22.94 48.39
CA LEU A 18 24.60 22.02 49.43
C LEU A 18 25.99 22.40 49.96
N GLN A 19 26.83 23.11 49.19
CA GLN A 19 28.08 23.67 49.69
C GLN A 19 27.84 24.92 50.56
N GLU A 20 26.74 25.63 50.33
CA GLU A 20 26.30 26.79 51.14
C GLU A 20 25.41 26.38 52.33
N ASP A 21 25.41 25.10 52.73
CA ASP A 21 24.59 24.54 53.82
C ASP A 21 23.09 24.88 53.76
N CYS A 22 22.57 25.11 52.56
CA CYS A 22 21.15 25.42 52.40
C CYS A 22 20.27 24.20 52.70
N SER A 23 19.20 24.42 53.44
CA SER A 23 18.24 23.36 53.74
C SER A 23 17.57 22.82 52.46
N ARG A 24 17.25 21.51 52.46
CA ARG A 24 16.57 20.85 51.33
C ARG A 24 15.24 21.52 50.96
N ARG A 25 14.54 22.11 51.95
CA ARG A 25 13.30 22.87 51.75
C ARG A 25 13.57 24.19 51.01
N LYS A 26 14.65 24.90 51.36
CA LYS A 26 15.09 26.12 50.67
C LYS A 26 15.45 25.81 49.21
N ILE A 27 16.25 24.78 48.96
CA ILE A 27 16.63 24.33 47.61
C ILE A 27 15.38 24.00 46.77
N ALA A 28 14.43 23.26 47.36
CA ALA A 28 13.19 22.89 46.69
C ALA A 28 12.34 24.12 46.31
N LYS A 29 12.22 25.10 47.22
CA LYS A 29 11.51 26.37 46.96
C LYS A 29 12.17 27.16 45.83
N THR A 30 13.50 27.30 45.87
CA THR A 30 14.27 28.04 44.85
C THR A 30 14.15 27.40 43.47
N LEU A 31 14.26 26.07 43.38
CA LEU A 31 14.14 25.34 42.11
C LEU A 31 12.68 25.09 41.69
N ARG A 32 11.70 25.54 42.48
CA ARG A 32 10.26 25.29 42.29
C ARG A 32 9.95 23.79 42.12
N ARG A 33 10.61 22.95 42.92
CA ARG A 33 10.43 21.49 42.95
C ARG A 33 9.84 21.05 44.29
N ASN A 34 9.24 19.85 44.30
CA ASN A 34 8.78 19.25 45.54
C ASN A 34 9.99 18.86 46.43
N PRO A 35 9.97 19.12 47.75
CA PRO A 35 11.05 18.72 48.66
C PRO A 35 11.42 17.23 48.60
N SER A 36 10.44 16.35 48.37
CA SER A 36 10.68 14.91 48.20
C SER A 36 11.49 14.59 46.95
N THR A 37 11.38 15.40 45.88
CA THR A 37 12.20 15.23 44.66
C THR A 37 13.67 15.51 44.95
N ILE A 38 13.96 16.63 45.65
CA ILE A 38 15.32 17.00 46.04
C ILE A 38 15.90 15.96 47.02
N SER A 39 15.12 15.55 48.02
CA SER A 39 15.56 14.53 48.98
C SER A 39 15.87 13.18 48.31
N ARG A 40 15.04 12.75 47.35
CA ARG A 40 15.28 11.49 46.61
C ARG A 40 16.48 11.60 45.67
N GLU A 41 16.67 12.75 45.02
CA GLU A 41 17.82 13.01 44.15
C GLU A 41 19.13 12.89 44.93
N ILE A 42 19.24 13.60 46.06
CA ILE A 42 20.43 13.58 46.91
C ILE A 42 20.67 12.16 47.41
N ARG A 43 19.66 11.52 48.02
CA ARG A 43 19.79 10.16 48.57
C ARG A 43 20.26 9.13 47.54
N ARG A 44 19.80 9.24 46.29
CA ARG A 44 20.11 8.26 45.23
C ARG A 44 21.45 8.48 44.56
N ASN A 45 22.00 9.69 44.63
CA ASN A 45 23.15 10.10 43.82
C ASN A 45 24.33 10.63 44.66
N THR A 46 24.22 10.66 45.99
CA THR A 46 25.36 10.93 46.89
C THR A 46 26.28 9.72 46.92
N GLY A 47 27.57 9.94 46.59
CA GLY A 47 28.61 8.92 46.71
C GLY A 47 29.38 9.02 48.03
N LYS A 48 30.44 8.23 48.17
CA LYS A 48 31.33 8.23 49.35
C LYS A 48 31.97 9.60 49.64
N ARG A 49 32.15 10.45 48.61
CA ARG A 49 32.74 11.80 48.70
C ARG A 49 31.69 12.91 48.59
N GLY A 50 30.46 12.64 49.00
CA GLY A 50 29.35 13.59 48.95
C GLY A 50 28.61 13.64 47.61
N TYR A 51 27.70 14.62 47.48
CA TYR A 51 26.88 14.82 46.29
C TYR A 51 27.66 15.60 45.22
N ARG A 52 27.85 15.01 44.02
CA ARG A 52 28.53 15.66 42.88
C ARG A 52 27.61 15.67 41.66
N TYR A 53 27.36 16.84 41.08
CA TYR A 53 26.33 17.00 40.05
C TYR A 53 26.60 16.20 38.75
N LYS A 54 27.86 16.10 38.30
CA LYS A 54 28.22 15.30 37.10
C LYS A 54 27.93 13.81 37.31
N GLN A 55 28.42 13.27 38.44
CA GLN A 55 28.15 11.89 38.85
C GLN A 55 26.66 11.62 39.00
N ALA A 56 25.90 12.56 39.58
CA ALA A 56 24.46 12.44 39.74
C ALA A 56 23.72 12.40 38.40
N ASP A 57 24.15 13.22 37.43
CA ASP A 57 23.60 13.24 36.08
C ASP A 57 23.88 11.94 35.32
N GLU A 58 25.13 11.46 35.37
CA GLU A 58 25.54 10.17 34.79
C GLU A 58 24.79 8.99 35.41
N SER A 59 24.68 8.96 36.74
CA SER A 59 23.95 7.90 37.47
C SER A 59 22.46 7.92 37.15
N ALA A 60 21.86 9.11 37.00
CA ALA A 60 20.48 9.25 36.57
C ALA A 60 20.26 8.81 35.12
N LYS A 61 21.18 9.15 34.21
CA LYS A 61 21.18 8.69 32.81
C LYS A 61 21.33 7.17 32.72
N ARG A 62 22.26 6.58 33.46
CA ARG A 62 22.49 5.13 33.52
C ARG A 62 21.25 4.38 33.99
N ARG A 63 20.68 4.77 35.14
CA ARG A 63 19.44 4.17 35.67
C ARG A 63 18.28 4.30 34.69
N ARG A 64 18.18 5.41 33.97
CA ARG A 64 17.18 5.59 32.91
C ARG A 64 17.44 4.66 31.73
N GLY A 65 18.70 4.52 31.31
CA GLY A 65 19.13 3.58 30.28
C GLY A 65 18.75 2.14 30.64
N GLU A 66 19.12 1.68 31.84
CA GLU A 66 18.79 0.36 32.38
C GLU A 66 17.26 0.13 32.44
N ALA A 67 16.50 1.09 32.97
CA ALA A 67 15.04 1.00 33.04
C ALA A 67 14.36 1.02 31.66
N SER A 68 15.00 1.63 30.66
CA SER A 68 14.50 1.69 29.27
C SER A 68 14.98 0.50 28.43
N ALA A 69 16.03 -0.21 28.86
CA ALA A 69 16.59 -1.38 28.19
C ALA A 69 15.70 -2.62 28.35
N VAL A 70 14.84 -2.66 29.37
CA VAL A 70 13.79 -3.69 29.49
C VAL A 70 12.68 -3.37 28.49
N PRO A 71 12.44 -4.19 27.44
CA PRO A 71 11.46 -3.88 26.43
C PRO A 71 10.06 -4.01 27.01
N ARG A 72 9.44 -2.88 27.39
CA ARG A 72 8.08 -2.88 27.96
C ARG A 72 6.97 -2.99 26.92
N LYS A 73 7.29 -2.87 25.62
CA LYS A 73 6.29 -2.82 24.53
C LYS A 73 6.70 -3.60 23.27
N MET A 74 7.98 -3.57 22.89
CA MET A 74 8.47 -4.24 21.68
C MET A 74 9.29 -5.47 22.09
N THR A 75 8.75 -6.66 21.89
CA THR A 75 9.46 -7.91 22.13
C THR A 75 10.34 -8.28 20.92
N PRO A 76 11.27 -9.23 21.06
CA PRO A 76 12.04 -9.74 19.92
C PRO A 76 11.15 -10.26 18.78
N GLU A 77 10.01 -10.87 19.11
CA GLU A 77 9.02 -11.37 18.14
C GLU A 77 8.42 -10.22 17.31
N HIS A 78 8.10 -9.09 17.96
CA HIS A 78 7.62 -7.90 17.24
C HIS A 78 8.67 -7.37 16.26
N TRP A 79 9.95 -7.38 16.63
CA TRP A 79 11.02 -6.97 15.73
C TRP A 79 11.21 -7.93 14.56
N ALA A 80 11.12 -9.24 14.80
CA ALA A 80 11.14 -10.25 13.74
C ALA A 80 9.97 -10.03 12.75
N MET A 81 8.78 -9.65 13.23
CA MET A 81 7.66 -9.28 12.36
C MET A 81 7.96 -8.02 11.53
N VAL A 82 8.54 -6.97 12.15
CA VAL A 82 8.95 -5.74 11.44
C VAL A 82 9.93 -6.07 10.33
N GLU A 83 10.98 -6.84 10.63
CA GLU A 83 12.02 -7.22 9.68
C GLU A 83 11.46 -8.09 8.54
N ASN A 84 10.57 -9.04 8.85
CA ASN A 84 9.88 -9.83 7.84
C ASN A 84 9.07 -8.94 6.88
N ARG A 85 8.35 -7.94 7.41
CA ARG A 85 7.57 -7.00 6.58
C ARG A 85 8.45 -6.07 5.74
N LEU A 86 9.60 -5.65 6.26
CA LEU A 86 10.59 -4.87 5.52
C LEU A 86 11.21 -5.68 4.38
N VAL A 87 11.73 -6.88 4.69
CA VAL A 87 12.57 -7.66 3.76
C VAL A 87 11.74 -8.47 2.78
N ASN A 88 10.72 -9.19 3.26
CA ASN A 88 9.98 -10.15 2.44
C ASN A 88 8.71 -9.56 1.84
N LYS A 89 8.14 -8.52 2.45
CA LYS A 89 6.92 -7.86 1.97
C LYS A 89 7.15 -6.47 1.39
N HIS A 90 8.36 -5.91 1.51
CA HIS A 90 8.72 -4.59 1.00
C HIS A 90 7.84 -3.45 1.52
N TRP A 91 7.43 -3.54 2.79
CA TRP A 91 6.67 -2.46 3.44
C TRP A 91 7.63 -1.38 3.93
N SER A 92 7.19 -0.13 3.89
CA SER A 92 7.90 1.00 4.50
C SER A 92 7.65 1.07 6.00
N PRO A 93 8.55 1.70 6.77
CA PRO A 93 8.36 1.92 8.20
C PRO A 93 7.02 2.57 8.57
N ASP A 94 6.54 3.53 7.79
CA ASP A 94 5.22 4.16 7.99
C ASP A 94 4.06 3.17 7.79
N GLN A 95 4.15 2.31 6.77
CA GLN A 95 3.14 1.28 6.50
C GLN A 95 3.10 0.23 7.61
N ILE A 96 4.26 -0.20 8.10
CA ILE A 96 4.37 -1.15 9.21
C ILE A 96 3.78 -0.53 10.49
N SER A 97 4.19 0.71 10.81
CA SER A 97 3.68 1.46 11.97
C SER A 97 2.16 1.59 11.93
N GLY A 98 1.61 2.05 10.80
CA GLY A 98 0.16 2.21 10.64
C GLY A 98 -0.60 0.88 10.71
N ARG A 99 -0.08 -0.18 10.09
CA ARG A 99 -0.73 -1.49 10.11
C ARG A 99 -0.69 -2.14 11.50
N PHE A 100 0.45 -2.09 12.18
CA PHE A 100 0.59 -2.68 13.52
C PHE A 100 -0.32 -1.98 14.53
N HIS A 101 -0.52 -0.67 14.39
CA HIS A 101 -1.47 0.08 15.20
C HIS A 101 -2.91 -0.36 14.92
N ARG A 102 -3.30 -0.48 13.65
CA ARG A 102 -4.66 -0.87 13.24
C ARG A 102 -5.01 -2.30 13.65
N ASP A 103 -4.10 -3.25 13.43
CA ASP A 103 -4.30 -4.66 13.72
C ASP A 103 -4.16 -4.98 15.22
N GLY A 104 -3.92 -3.98 16.08
CA GLY A 104 -3.77 -4.16 17.52
C GLY A 104 -2.53 -4.94 17.95
N VAL A 105 -1.55 -5.13 17.05
CA VAL A 105 -0.32 -5.90 17.33
C VAL A 105 0.54 -5.17 18.35
N VAL A 106 1.02 -3.97 18.00
CA VAL A 106 1.82 -3.13 18.90
C VAL A 106 1.85 -1.69 18.39
N SER A 107 1.81 -0.74 19.31
CA SER A 107 1.97 0.68 18.97
C SER A 107 3.47 1.02 18.82
N VAL A 108 3.99 0.94 17.59
CA VAL A 108 5.34 1.37 17.23
C VAL A 108 5.29 2.53 16.24
N SER A 109 6.09 3.57 16.47
CA SER A 109 6.19 4.70 15.53
C SER A 109 7.17 4.40 14.39
N ALA A 110 6.93 4.94 13.20
CA ALA A 110 7.85 4.83 12.07
C ALA A 110 9.28 5.28 12.44
N LYS A 111 9.40 6.34 13.25
CA LYS A 111 10.70 6.82 13.76
C LYS A 111 11.46 5.75 14.53
N TRP A 112 10.77 4.96 15.33
CA TRP A 112 11.38 3.87 16.10
C TRP A 112 11.89 2.75 15.18
N ILE A 113 11.10 2.40 14.17
CA ILE A 113 11.53 1.43 13.14
C ILE A 113 12.75 1.96 12.37
N TYR A 114 12.77 3.25 12.02
CA TYR A 114 13.95 3.86 11.40
C TYR A 114 15.18 3.78 12.30
N ASN A 115 15.06 4.07 13.60
CA ASN A 115 16.18 3.94 14.53
C ASN A 115 16.73 2.51 14.56
N HIS A 116 15.87 1.49 14.63
CA HIS A 116 16.26 0.08 14.56
C HIS A 116 17.03 -0.24 13.28
N ILE A 117 16.53 0.20 12.12
CA ILE A 117 17.21 0.01 10.83
C ILE A 117 18.59 0.66 10.80
N TRP A 118 18.74 1.84 11.42
CA TRP A 118 20.01 2.54 11.46
C TRP A 118 20.99 1.96 12.50
N GLU A 119 20.48 1.42 13.60
CA GLU A 119 21.27 0.66 14.58
C GLU A 119 21.79 -0.64 13.97
N ASP A 120 20.93 -1.40 13.27
CA ASP A 120 21.32 -2.56 12.45
C ASP A 120 22.44 -2.21 11.46
N ARG A 121 22.27 -1.11 10.70
CA ARG A 121 23.31 -0.64 9.77
C ARG A 121 24.63 -0.32 10.47
N LYS A 122 24.59 0.32 11.65
CA LYS A 122 25.80 0.62 12.43
C LYS A 122 26.49 -0.65 12.92
N ALA A 123 25.72 -1.70 13.20
CA ALA A 123 26.23 -3.02 13.54
C ALA A 123 26.66 -3.86 12.31
N GLY A 124 26.60 -3.32 11.09
CA GLY A 124 26.99 -4.01 9.85
C GLY A 124 25.85 -4.74 9.11
N GLY A 125 24.61 -4.60 9.60
CA GLY A 125 23.43 -5.23 9.02
C GLY A 125 22.91 -4.59 7.73
N VAL A 126 21.92 -5.25 7.13
CA VAL A 126 21.45 -4.99 5.76
C VAL A 126 20.02 -4.46 5.67
N LEU A 127 19.33 -4.23 6.80
CA LEU A 127 17.93 -3.80 6.80
C LEU A 127 17.72 -2.49 6.03
N HIS A 128 18.71 -1.60 6.05
CA HIS A 128 18.67 -0.33 5.33
C HIS A 128 18.57 -0.50 3.80
N LYS A 129 18.97 -1.64 3.23
CA LYS A 129 18.88 -1.93 1.79
C LYS A 129 17.42 -2.13 1.32
N SER A 130 16.54 -2.48 2.25
CA SER A 130 15.09 -2.62 2.04
C SER A 130 14.37 -1.27 1.98
N LEU A 131 15.05 -0.15 2.31
CA LEU A 131 14.45 1.19 2.19
C LEU A 131 14.44 1.69 0.75
N ARG A 132 13.26 2.13 0.29
CA ARG A 132 12.97 2.62 -1.07
C ARG A 132 13.95 3.67 -1.61
N ARG A 133 14.26 4.69 -0.83
CA ARG A 133 15.02 5.85 -1.33
C ARG A 133 16.52 5.58 -1.49
N ARG A 134 17.11 4.59 -0.79
CA ARG A 134 18.56 4.26 -0.83
C ARG A 134 19.49 5.50 -0.89
N GLY A 135 19.11 6.61 -0.25
CA GLY A 135 19.87 7.88 -0.30
C GLY A 135 19.91 8.61 -1.67
N LYS A 136 19.12 8.20 -2.67
CA LYS A 136 19.08 8.87 -3.97
C LYS A 136 18.53 10.29 -3.83
N LYS A 137 19.33 11.27 -4.26
CA LYS A 137 18.88 12.64 -4.47
C LYS A 137 17.87 12.66 -5.64
N PRO A 138 16.85 13.53 -5.61
CA PRO A 138 16.03 13.76 -6.78
C PRO A 138 16.92 14.22 -7.92
N ASN A 139 16.81 13.59 -9.10
CA ASN A 139 17.43 14.14 -10.30
C ASN A 139 16.80 15.49 -10.61
N ARG A 140 17.62 16.49 -10.94
CA ARG A 140 17.12 17.70 -11.60
C ARG A 140 16.48 17.28 -12.91
N ARG A 141 15.24 17.73 -13.13
CA ARG A 141 14.46 17.44 -14.34
C ARG A 141 15.19 18.05 -15.53
N GLY A 142 15.59 17.22 -16.49
CA GLY A 142 15.92 17.68 -17.84
C GLY A 142 14.64 18.03 -18.57
N ARG A 143 14.66 19.09 -19.39
CA ARG A 143 13.59 19.37 -20.35
C ARG A 143 13.78 18.43 -21.53
N ASP A 144 13.03 17.33 -21.55
CA ASP A 144 12.95 16.49 -22.74
C ASP A 144 11.78 16.99 -23.59
N GLY A 145 12.09 17.91 -24.50
CA GLY A 145 11.19 18.31 -25.58
C GLY A 145 11.19 17.23 -26.66
N SER A 146 10.13 16.44 -26.71
CA SER A 146 9.79 15.69 -27.92
C SER A 146 8.31 15.94 -28.23
N GLY A 147 8.05 16.60 -29.36
CA GLY A 147 6.70 16.73 -29.89
C GLY A 147 6.18 15.34 -30.22
N ARG A 148 5.23 14.85 -29.43
CA ARG A 148 4.51 13.61 -29.73
C ARG A 148 3.32 13.95 -30.61
N GLY A 149 3.21 13.25 -31.74
CA GLY A 149 2.09 13.42 -32.68
C GLY A 149 0.73 13.24 -32.00
N VAL A 150 -0.30 13.87 -32.58
CA VAL A 150 -1.67 13.88 -32.06
C VAL A 150 -2.28 12.48 -32.18
N ILE A 151 -2.84 11.97 -31.08
CA ILE A 151 -3.62 10.72 -31.08
C ILE A 151 -4.99 11.01 -31.73
N PRO A 152 -5.37 10.35 -32.84
CA PRO A 152 -6.67 10.54 -33.46
C PRO A 152 -7.81 10.13 -32.51
N GLY A 153 -8.91 10.88 -32.48
CA GLY A 153 -10.10 10.53 -31.68
C GLY A 153 -9.96 10.73 -30.16
N ARG A 154 -8.86 11.34 -29.68
CA ARG A 154 -8.62 11.50 -28.24
C ARG A 154 -9.71 12.33 -27.56
N VAL A 155 -10.11 11.88 -26.37
CA VAL A 155 -10.96 12.66 -25.44
C VAL A 155 -10.08 13.27 -24.36
N ASP A 156 -10.17 14.57 -24.17
CA ASP A 156 -9.37 15.32 -23.20
C ASP A 156 -9.80 15.05 -21.76
N ILE A 157 -8.85 15.08 -20.82
CA ILE A 157 -9.08 14.89 -19.37
C ILE A 157 -10.12 15.84 -18.80
N SER A 158 -10.25 17.06 -19.34
CA SER A 158 -11.26 18.04 -18.92
C SER A 158 -12.71 17.57 -19.11
N LYS A 159 -12.96 16.58 -19.97
CA LYS A 159 -14.29 16.01 -20.22
C LYS A 159 -14.65 14.87 -19.26
N ARG A 160 -13.78 14.56 -18.30
CA ARG A 160 -13.98 13.45 -17.37
C ARG A 160 -15.10 13.77 -16.36
N PRO A 161 -15.87 12.76 -15.92
CA PRO A 161 -16.76 12.90 -14.78
C PRO A 161 -16.02 13.40 -13.52
N VAL A 162 -16.67 14.27 -12.75
CA VAL A 162 -16.10 14.92 -11.55
C VAL A 162 -15.73 13.91 -10.45
N GLU A 163 -16.44 12.78 -10.40
CA GLU A 163 -16.26 11.70 -9.42
C GLU A 163 -14.84 11.12 -9.44
N VAL A 164 -14.14 11.23 -10.56
CA VAL A 164 -12.76 10.73 -10.70
C VAL A 164 -11.76 11.65 -10.01
N GLU A 165 -11.94 12.97 -10.13
CA GLU A 165 -11.07 13.95 -9.48
C GLU A 165 -11.30 13.94 -7.97
N ASP A 166 -12.58 13.87 -7.57
CA ASP A 166 -13.01 13.76 -6.17
C ASP A 166 -12.67 12.39 -5.56
N LYS A 167 -12.33 11.39 -6.40
CA LYS A 167 -12.00 10.01 -6.01
C LYS A 167 -13.09 9.41 -5.14
N THR A 168 -14.35 9.55 -5.55
CA THR A 168 -15.51 9.15 -4.73
C THR A 168 -15.99 7.72 -5.00
N ARG A 169 -15.60 7.13 -6.13
CA ARG A 169 -15.98 5.75 -6.50
C ARG A 169 -14.79 4.94 -7.00
N VAL A 170 -14.93 3.63 -6.93
CA VAL A 170 -14.02 2.69 -7.59
C VAL A 170 -14.48 2.46 -9.02
N GLY A 171 -13.53 2.19 -9.91
CA GLY A 171 -13.79 1.93 -11.31
C GLY A 171 -13.15 2.92 -12.27
N ASP A 172 -12.38 3.86 -11.74
CA ASP A 172 -11.74 4.91 -12.51
C ASP A 172 -10.23 4.64 -12.49
N TRP A 173 -9.71 4.14 -13.61
CA TRP A 173 -8.38 3.56 -13.72
C TRP A 173 -7.41 4.51 -14.39
N GLU A 174 -6.20 4.62 -13.84
CA GLU A 174 -5.07 5.29 -14.49
C GLU A 174 -4.14 4.25 -15.12
N ALA A 175 -3.91 4.33 -16.43
CA ALA A 175 -3.05 3.46 -17.21
C ALA A 175 -1.68 4.10 -17.48
N ASP A 176 -0.61 3.32 -17.34
CA ASP A 176 0.73 3.69 -17.75
C ASP A 176 1.52 2.51 -18.31
N THR A 177 2.60 2.79 -19.02
CA THR A 177 3.49 1.77 -19.58
C THR A 177 4.91 1.91 -19.04
N ILE A 178 5.37 0.86 -18.35
CA ILE A 178 6.71 0.72 -17.79
C ILE A 178 7.58 -0.05 -18.79
N THR A 179 8.58 0.61 -19.37
CA THR A 179 9.51 -0.02 -20.34
C THR A 179 10.78 -0.56 -19.69
N GLY A 180 11.33 -1.62 -20.28
CA GLY A 180 12.64 -2.16 -19.93
C GLY A 180 13.81 -1.40 -20.54
N THR A 181 15.01 -1.93 -20.33
CA THR A 181 16.26 -1.40 -20.89
C THR A 181 16.19 -1.34 -22.41
N ARG A 182 16.67 -0.25 -23.02
CA ARG A 182 16.63 -0.04 -24.48
C ARG A 182 15.23 -0.29 -25.09
N HIS A 183 14.17 0.00 -24.35
CA HIS A 183 12.77 -0.27 -24.72
C HIS A 183 12.42 -1.75 -24.94
N LEU A 184 13.25 -2.67 -24.43
CA LEU A 184 13.03 -4.10 -24.51
C LEU A 184 12.03 -4.56 -23.45
N GLY A 185 10.82 -4.83 -23.91
CA GLY A 185 9.76 -5.30 -23.04
C GLY A 185 8.98 -4.15 -22.37
N ALA A 186 7.70 -4.39 -22.12
CA ALA A 186 6.78 -3.46 -21.48
C ALA A 186 5.87 -4.16 -20.47
N ILE A 187 5.59 -3.48 -19.37
CA ILE A 187 4.56 -3.82 -18.40
C ILE A 187 3.57 -2.66 -18.38
N VAL A 188 2.29 -2.97 -18.56
CA VAL A 188 1.19 -2.03 -18.33
C VAL A 188 0.86 -2.04 -16.85
N SER A 189 0.78 -0.86 -16.25
CA SER A 189 0.26 -0.64 -14.91
C SER A 189 -1.10 0.05 -15.00
N LEU A 190 -2.08 -0.50 -14.30
CA LEU A 190 -3.42 0.06 -14.17
C LEU A 190 -3.69 0.28 -12.69
N VAL A 191 -4.07 1.50 -12.28
CA VAL A 191 -4.29 1.81 -10.87
C VAL A 191 -5.62 2.53 -10.69
N ASP A 192 -6.48 2.00 -9.83
CA ASP A 192 -7.76 2.63 -9.52
C ASP A 192 -7.58 3.90 -8.65
N HIS A 193 -8.29 4.97 -9.00
CA HIS A 193 -8.16 6.28 -8.35
C HIS A 193 -8.66 6.27 -6.90
N HIS A 194 -9.68 5.48 -6.53
CA HIS A 194 -10.23 5.47 -5.18
C HIS A 194 -9.53 4.46 -4.26
N SER A 195 -9.64 3.18 -4.60
CA SER A 195 -9.09 2.06 -3.82
C SER A 195 -7.57 1.98 -3.87
N LYS A 196 -6.94 2.59 -4.89
CA LYS A 196 -5.52 2.44 -5.22
C LYS A 196 -5.12 1.01 -5.57
N PHE A 197 -6.06 0.12 -5.85
CA PHE A 197 -5.76 -1.23 -6.32
C PHE A 197 -5.01 -1.17 -7.65
N ALA A 198 -4.02 -2.04 -7.86
CA ALA A 198 -3.21 -2.04 -9.07
C ALA A 198 -3.24 -3.39 -9.79
N PHE A 199 -3.39 -3.36 -11.12
CA PHE A 199 -3.07 -4.48 -11.99
C PHE A 199 -1.74 -4.25 -12.71
N LEU A 200 -0.99 -5.32 -12.92
CA LEU A 200 0.23 -5.33 -13.72
C LEU A 200 0.16 -6.43 -14.77
N SER A 201 0.37 -6.03 -16.03
CA SER A 201 0.24 -6.92 -17.17
C SER A 201 1.47 -6.82 -18.06
N LYS A 202 2.05 -7.94 -18.46
CA LYS A 202 3.12 -7.92 -19.47
C LYS A 202 2.51 -7.66 -20.84
N ALA A 203 3.06 -6.69 -21.56
CA ALA A 203 2.63 -6.35 -22.93
C ALA A 203 3.64 -6.81 -23.99
N GLY A 204 4.72 -7.53 -23.64
CA GLY A 204 5.75 -7.83 -24.64
C GLY A 204 6.38 -6.52 -25.11
N GLN A 205 6.19 -6.10 -26.36
CA GLN A 205 6.68 -4.80 -26.84
C GLN A 205 5.70 -3.64 -26.57
N LYS A 206 6.22 -2.41 -26.51
CA LYS A 206 5.44 -1.18 -26.36
C LYS A 206 4.75 -0.77 -27.67
N THR A 207 3.80 -1.58 -28.13
CA THR A 207 2.95 -1.31 -29.30
C THR A 207 1.52 -1.05 -28.86
N ALA A 208 0.74 -0.32 -29.66
CA ALA A 208 -0.64 0.02 -29.32
C ALA A 208 -1.53 -1.21 -29.17
N GLU A 209 -1.38 -2.18 -30.08
CA GLU A 209 -2.07 -3.47 -30.03
C GLU A 209 -1.75 -4.24 -28.74
N ASN A 210 -0.47 -4.44 -28.44
CA ASN A 210 -0.09 -5.21 -27.26
C ASN A 210 -0.50 -4.55 -25.95
N VAL A 211 -0.39 -3.22 -25.86
CA VAL A 211 -0.81 -2.46 -24.68
C VAL A 211 -2.32 -2.51 -24.52
N GLY A 212 -3.09 -2.31 -25.60
CA GLY A 212 -4.54 -2.46 -25.60
C GLY A 212 -5.00 -3.83 -25.12
N SER A 213 -4.48 -4.91 -25.72
CA SER A 213 -4.80 -6.29 -25.32
C SER A 213 -4.40 -6.59 -23.88
N ALA A 214 -3.33 -5.97 -23.38
CA ALA A 214 -2.91 -6.11 -21.99
C ALA A 214 -3.84 -5.38 -21.01
N VAL A 215 -4.38 -4.21 -21.39
CA VAL A 215 -5.37 -3.46 -20.62
C VAL A 215 -6.68 -4.24 -20.54
N VAL A 216 -7.21 -4.66 -21.68
CA VAL A 216 -8.45 -5.46 -21.78
C VAL A 216 -8.32 -6.72 -20.94
N ARG A 217 -7.26 -7.52 -21.12
CA ARG A 217 -7.05 -8.76 -20.34
C ARG A 217 -7.07 -8.54 -18.83
N CYS A 218 -6.63 -7.37 -18.34
CA CYS A 218 -6.65 -7.05 -16.91
C CYS A 218 -8.03 -6.60 -16.41
N LEU A 219 -8.75 -5.83 -17.23
CA LEU A 219 -9.99 -5.19 -16.82
C LEU A 219 -11.25 -5.98 -17.19
N GLU A 220 -11.18 -6.87 -18.18
CA GLU A 220 -12.29 -7.72 -18.62
C GLU A 220 -12.97 -8.49 -17.47
N PRO A 221 -12.23 -9.11 -16.52
CA PRO A 221 -12.85 -9.82 -15.40
C PRO A 221 -13.71 -8.93 -14.50
N VAL A 222 -13.45 -7.62 -14.53
CA VAL A 222 -14.07 -6.59 -13.67
C VAL A 222 -14.78 -5.51 -14.49
N LYS A 223 -15.06 -5.74 -15.78
CA LYS A 223 -15.54 -4.70 -16.71
C LYS A 223 -16.79 -3.97 -16.25
N GLU A 224 -17.69 -4.66 -15.55
CA GLU A 224 -18.92 -4.08 -14.99
C GLU A 224 -18.65 -2.97 -13.95
N LEU A 225 -17.44 -2.92 -13.40
CA LEU A 225 -17.00 -1.89 -12.47
C LEU A 225 -16.09 -0.85 -13.15
N VAL A 226 -15.74 -0.99 -14.43
CA VAL A 226 -14.84 -0.07 -15.12
C VAL A 226 -15.68 1.07 -15.70
N HIS A 227 -15.53 2.25 -15.13
CA HIS A 227 -16.21 3.46 -15.60
C HIS A 227 -15.33 4.27 -16.54
N THR A 228 -14.09 4.53 -16.14
CA THR A 228 -13.15 5.34 -16.91
C THR A 228 -11.74 4.78 -16.91
N ILE A 229 -11.01 5.05 -17.98
CA ILE A 229 -9.57 4.77 -18.12
C ILE A 229 -8.87 6.06 -18.54
N THR A 230 -7.75 6.36 -17.91
CA THR A 230 -6.95 7.56 -18.13
C THR A 230 -5.53 7.21 -18.53
N ALA A 231 -5.01 7.75 -19.62
CA ALA A 231 -3.60 7.57 -20.03
C ALA A 231 -2.91 8.89 -20.40
N ASP A 232 -1.60 8.86 -20.68
CA ASP A 232 -0.89 10.00 -21.31
C ASP A 232 -1.04 9.91 -22.82
N ASN A 233 -0.58 10.97 -23.48
CA ASN A 233 -0.44 11.05 -24.92
C ASN A 233 0.71 10.18 -25.46
N GLY A 234 0.90 8.98 -24.90
CA GLY A 234 1.78 7.95 -25.42
C GLY A 234 1.16 7.27 -26.65
N LYS A 235 1.95 7.07 -27.71
CA LYS A 235 1.46 6.41 -28.94
C LYS A 235 1.02 4.97 -28.70
N GLU A 236 1.51 4.34 -27.64
CA GLU A 236 1.07 3.02 -27.19
C GLU A 236 -0.40 2.97 -26.75
N PHE A 237 -1.05 4.11 -26.54
CA PHE A 237 -2.48 4.18 -26.23
C PHE A 237 -3.31 4.62 -27.45
N SER A 238 -2.76 4.62 -28.66
CA SER A 238 -3.53 4.99 -29.85
C SER A 238 -4.71 4.06 -30.12
N GLY A 239 -4.64 2.80 -29.68
CA GLY A 239 -5.73 1.81 -29.76
C GLY A 239 -6.87 1.99 -28.73
N HIS A 240 -6.92 3.12 -28.02
CA HIS A 240 -7.90 3.38 -26.96
C HIS A 240 -9.37 3.23 -27.38
N ALA A 241 -9.73 3.51 -28.64
CA ALA A 241 -11.11 3.38 -29.11
C ALA A 241 -11.62 1.93 -29.02
N ALA A 242 -10.81 0.96 -29.48
CA ALA A 242 -11.13 -0.46 -29.37
C ALA A 242 -11.21 -0.93 -27.90
N VAL A 243 -10.29 -0.43 -27.06
CA VAL A 243 -10.31 -0.72 -25.61
C VAL A 243 -11.57 -0.17 -24.95
N SER A 244 -11.99 1.03 -25.33
CA SER A 244 -13.19 1.70 -24.81
C SER A 244 -14.47 0.94 -25.19
N GLU A 245 -14.53 0.45 -26.43
CA GLU A 245 -15.62 -0.39 -26.93
C GLU A 245 -15.69 -1.72 -26.21
N GLU A 246 -14.57 -2.45 -26.11
CA GLU A 246 -14.53 -3.78 -25.50
C GLU A 246 -14.86 -3.75 -23.99
N LEU A 247 -14.40 -2.72 -23.27
CA LEU A 247 -14.65 -2.56 -21.83
C LEU A 247 -15.92 -1.75 -21.51
N CYS A 248 -16.62 -1.22 -22.51
CA CYS A 248 -17.73 -0.28 -22.34
C CYS A 248 -17.41 0.89 -21.38
N ALA A 249 -16.19 1.42 -21.45
CA ALA A 249 -15.66 2.41 -20.51
C ALA A 249 -15.13 3.65 -21.20
N GLY A 250 -15.30 4.83 -20.59
CA GLY A 250 -14.79 6.08 -21.15
C GLY A 250 -13.26 6.16 -21.10
N PHE A 251 -12.60 6.52 -22.20
CA PHE A 251 -11.15 6.63 -22.25
C PHE A 251 -10.69 8.09 -22.43
N TYR A 252 -9.86 8.59 -21.52
CA TYR A 252 -9.43 9.99 -21.45
C TYR A 252 -7.90 10.13 -21.48
N PHE A 253 -7.42 11.25 -21.99
CA PHE A 253 -5.99 11.56 -22.09
C PHE A 253 -5.62 12.80 -21.27
N ALA A 254 -4.56 12.68 -20.48
CA ALA A 254 -4.01 13.80 -19.70
C ALA A 254 -3.51 14.93 -20.61
N THR A 255 -3.51 16.15 -20.07
CA THR A 255 -3.11 17.34 -20.81
C THR A 255 -1.59 17.29 -21.07
N PRO A 256 -1.10 17.59 -22.30
CA PRO A 256 0.33 17.63 -22.56
C PRO A 256 1.07 18.57 -21.61
N TYR A 257 2.20 18.13 -21.04
CA TYR A 257 3.01 18.90 -20.05
C TYR A 257 2.38 19.08 -18.66
N HIS A 258 1.22 18.50 -18.37
CA HIS A 258 0.57 18.54 -17.05
C HIS A 258 0.78 17.24 -16.25
N SER A 259 2.04 16.92 -15.94
CA SER A 259 2.40 15.63 -15.29
C SER A 259 1.81 15.44 -13.88
N TRP A 260 1.34 16.50 -13.21
CA TRP A 260 0.74 16.41 -11.88
C TRP A 260 -0.66 15.80 -11.88
N GLU A 261 -1.36 15.81 -13.03
CA GLU A 261 -2.66 15.14 -13.22
C GLU A 261 -2.57 13.62 -13.04
N ARG A 262 -1.33 13.08 -12.96
CA ARG A 262 -0.99 11.65 -12.99
C ARG A 262 -0.09 11.20 -11.83
N GLY A 263 -0.16 11.89 -10.70
CA GLY A 263 0.71 11.62 -9.54
C GLY A 263 0.62 10.19 -8.98
N LEU A 264 -0.47 9.46 -9.23
CA LEU A 264 -0.68 8.10 -8.73
C LEU A 264 0.14 7.06 -9.51
N ASN A 265 0.20 7.16 -10.83
CA ASN A 265 1.04 6.27 -11.64
C ASN A 265 2.53 6.53 -11.43
N GLU A 266 2.97 7.78 -11.22
CA GLU A 266 4.38 8.04 -10.87
C GLU A 266 4.77 7.32 -9.56
N HIS A 267 3.90 7.41 -8.55
CA HIS A 267 4.11 6.71 -7.27
C HIS A 267 4.16 5.19 -7.45
N THR A 268 3.18 4.62 -8.17
CA THR A 268 3.03 3.17 -8.35
C THR A 268 4.13 2.59 -9.22
N ASN A 269 4.46 3.24 -10.34
CA ASN A 269 5.56 2.84 -11.20
C ASN A 269 6.90 2.89 -10.45
N GLY A 270 7.10 3.90 -9.60
CA GLY A 270 8.26 3.95 -8.73
C GLY A 270 8.40 2.74 -7.80
N LEU A 271 7.31 2.05 -7.48
CA LEU A 271 7.30 0.85 -6.63
C LEU A 271 7.54 -0.40 -7.45
N VAL A 272 6.94 -0.48 -8.64
CA VAL A 272 7.23 -1.53 -9.61
C VAL A 272 8.72 -1.53 -9.98
N ARG A 273 9.33 -0.34 -10.09
CA ARG A 273 10.76 -0.15 -10.40
C ARG A 273 11.72 -0.65 -9.31
N GLU A 274 11.25 -0.93 -8.10
CA GLU A 274 12.07 -1.58 -7.06
C GLU A 274 12.37 -3.04 -7.44
N PHE A 275 11.41 -3.70 -8.09
CA PHE A 275 11.53 -5.08 -8.57
C PHE A 275 12.06 -5.15 -10.00
N PHE A 276 11.69 -4.18 -10.84
CA PHE A 276 12.07 -4.12 -12.24
C PHE A 276 12.81 -2.81 -12.58
N PRO A 277 14.11 -2.69 -12.23
CA PRO A 277 14.92 -1.51 -12.54
C PRO A 277 14.91 -1.17 -14.04
N LYS A 278 15.15 0.10 -14.39
CA LYS A 278 15.21 0.55 -15.79
C LYS A 278 16.22 -0.22 -16.66
N SER A 279 17.29 -0.75 -16.07
CA SER A 279 18.30 -1.56 -16.75
C SER A 279 17.90 -3.01 -16.98
N LYS A 280 16.75 -3.46 -16.44
CA LYS A 280 16.25 -4.83 -16.62
C LYS A 280 15.61 -5.00 -18.00
N ASP A 281 15.92 -6.11 -18.68
CA ASP A 281 15.18 -6.55 -19.87
C ASP A 281 13.86 -7.20 -19.41
N LEU A 282 12.74 -6.54 -19.69
CA LEU A 282 11.41 -7.00 -19.24
C LEU A 282 10.89 -8.19 -20.06
N ARG A 283 11.49 -8.50 -21.21
CA ARG A 283 11.13 -9.71 -21.96
C ARG A 283 11.48 -10.97 -21.18
N LYS A 284 12.56 -10.93 -20.40
CA LYS A 284 13.03 -12.04 -19.54
C LYS A 284 12.23 -12.17 -18.24
N VAL A 285 11.40 -11.19 -17.90
CA VAL A 285 10.55 -11.25 -16.70
C VAL A 285 9.35 -12.16 -16.99
N GLY A 286 9.15 -13.18 -16.17
CA GLY A 286 8.04 -14.13 -16.31
C GLY A 286 6.70 -13.53 -15.83
N PRO A 287 5.54 -13.93 -16.40
CA PRO A 287 4.23 -13.46 -15.95
C PRO A 287 3.96 -13.71 -14.46
N ARG A 288 4.41 -14.86 -13.93
CA ARG A 288 4.29 -15.19 -12.49
C ARG A 288 5.03 -14.20 -11.60
N GLU A 289 6.17 -13.69 -12.06
CA GLU A 289 6.92 -12.69 -11.32
C GLU A 289 6.21 -11.34 -11.30
N VAL A 290 5.66 -10.91 -12.45
CA VAL A 290 4.81 -9.70 -12.52
C VAL A 290 3.64 -9.81 -11.56
N LYS A 291 2.96 -10.97 -11.54
CA LYS A 291 1.83 -11.22 -10.66
C LYS A 291 2.21 -11.21 -9.18
N ARG A 292 3.34 -11.82 -8.81
CA ARG A 292 3.87 -11.75 -7.44
C ARG A 292 4.10 -10.30 -7.00
N VAL A 293 4.65 -9.46 -7.88
CA VAL A 293 4.85 -8.04 -7.58
C VAL A 293 3.51 -7.34 -7.41
N GLU A 294 2.54 -7.57 -8.29
CA GLU A 294 1.18 -7.04 -8.17
C GLU A 294 0.56 -7.37 -6.80
N GLU A 295 0.63 -8.64 -6.38
CA GLU A 295 0.14 -9.08 -5.07
C GLU A 295 0.84 -8.36 -3.91
N LEU A 296 2.17 -8.19 -3.98
CA LEU A 296 2.92 -7.43 -2.97
C LEU A 296 2.49 -5.95 -2.91
N LEU A 297 2.22 -5.33 -4.07
CA LEU A 297 1.77 -3.95 -4.12
C LEU A 297 0.36 -3.77 -3.56
N ASN A 298 -0.52 -4.77 -3.74
CA ASN A 298 -1.91 -4.73 -3.28
C ASN A 298 -2.07 -5.17 -1.82
N THR A 299 -1.19 -6.02 -1.29
CA THR A 299 -1.26 -6.49 0.10
C THR A 299 -0.58 -5.59 1.12
N ARG A 300 0.29 -4.68 0.67
CA ARG A 300 0.87 -3.64 1.56
C ARG A 300 -0.16 -2.55 1.84
N GLY A 301 -0.20 -2.05 3.08
CA GLY A 301 -1.05 -0.90 3.42
C GLY A 301 -0.63 0.33 2.61
N ARG A 302 -1.53 1.01 1.90
CA ARG A 302 -1.20 2.22 1.13
C ARG A 302 -1.60 3.46 1.92
N GLY A 303 -0.68 4.41 2.11
CA GLY A 303 -0.95 5.66 2.83
C GLY A 303 -2.06 6.44 2.13
N GLY A 304 -3.09 6.85 2.89
CA GLY A 304 -4.32 7.48 2.38
C GLY A 304 -5.51 6.53 2.22
N CYS A 305 -5.29 5.21 2.29
CA CYS A 305 -6.36 4.22 2.29
C CYS A 305 -6.55 3.66 3.70
N LEU A 306 -7.63 4.07 4.36
CA LEU A 306 -8.05 3.53 5.67
C LEU A 306 -8.56 2.08 5.58
N THR A 307 -8.61 1.45 4.41
CA THR A 307 -9.16 0.10 4.30
C THR A 307 -8.07 -0.95 4.26
N THR A 308 -7.84 -1.56 5.41
CA THR A 308 -7.48 -2.98 5.47
C THR A 308 -8.47 -3.77 6.34
N GLU A 309 -9.67 -3.21 6.53
CA GLU A 309 -10.90 -3.89 6.95
C GLU A 309 -11.95 -3.71 5.84
N PRO A 310 -12.97 -4.58 5.74
CA PRO A 310 -13.98 -4.53 4.69
C PRO A 310 -14.65 -3.16 4.68
N LEU A 311 -14.76 -2.57 3.48
CA LEU A 311 -15.42 -1.29 3.23
C LEU A 311 -16.83 -1.22 3.89
N PRO A 312 -17.30 -0.02 4.28
CA PRO A 312 -18.53 0.18 5.04
C PRO A 312 -19.76 -0.49 4.39
N ARG A 313 -20.68 -0.95 5.25
CA ARG A 313 -21.78 -1.91 5.03
C ARG A 313 -22.79 -1.61 3.90
N CYS A 314 -22.60 -0.62 3.03
CA CYS A 314 -23.56 -0.27 1.98
C CYS A 314 -23.22 -0.71 0.55
N SER A 315 -22.10 -1.41 0.30
CA SER A 315 -21.82 -2.00 -1.04
C SER A 315 -21.14 -3.39 -0.99
N ALA A 316 -21.29 -4.11 0.14
CA ALA A 316 -20.56 -5.35 0.42
C ALA A 316 -20.91 -6.55 -0.47
N ARG A 317 -22.03 -6.54 -1.22
CA ARG A 317 -22.42 -7.66 -2.10
C ARG A 317 -21.63 -7.68 -3.42
N ARG A 318 -21.52 -6.54 -4.12
CA ARG A 318 -20.74 -6.42 -5.36
C ARG A 318 -19.23 -6.56 -5.12
N TRP A 319 -18.73 -6.10 -3.97
CA TRP A 319 -17.32 -6.24 -3.60
C TRP A 319 -16.93 -7.63 -3.13
N ARG A 320 -17.81 -8.37 -2.43
CA ARG A 320 -17.56 -9.80 -2.17
C ARG A 320 -17.53 -10.61 -3.45
N GLN A 321 -18.39 -10.29 -4.42
CA GLN A 321 -18.32 -10.87 -5.76
C GLN A 321 -17.03 -10.49 -6.50
N LEU A 322 -16.51 -9.27 -6.34
CA LEU A 322 -15.21 -8.91 -6.91
C LEU A 322 -14.05 -9.59 -6.20
N GLU A 323 -14.03 -9.62 -4.87
CA GLU A 323 -13.03 -10.35 -4.09
C GLU A 323 -13.09 -11.85 -4.39
N GLU A 324 -14.27 -12.47 -4.51
CA GLU A 324 -14.43 -13.86 -4.93
C GLU A 324 -14.01 -14.05 -6.38
N ARG A 325 -14.43 -13.21 -7.34
CA ARG A 325 -14.03 -13.32 -8.76
C ARG A 325 -12.51 -13.13 -8.93
N VAL A 326 -11.92 -12.17 -8.22
CA VAL A 326 -10.46 -11.92 -8.22
C VAL A 326 -9.71 -13.04 -7.48
N ARG A 327 -10.24 -13.56 -6.36
CA ARG A 327 -9.62 -14.66 -5.58
C ARG A 327 -9.74 -16.02 -6.28
N LEU A 328 -10.85 -16.29 -6.97
CA LEU A 328 -11.05 -17.46 -7.85
C LEU A 328 -10.13 -17.38 -9.08
N CYS A 329 -9.96 -16.20 -9.67
CA CYS A 329 -8.98 -15.98 -10.74
C CYS A 329 -7.55 -16.25 -10.25
N LEU A 330 -7.21 -15.80 -9.04
CA LEU A 330 -5.91 -16.07 -8.38
C LEU A 330 -5.71 -17.54 -8.00
N SER A 331 -6.77 -18.31 -7.69
CA SER A 331 -6.67 -19.74 -7.38
C SER A 331 -6.56 -20.62 -8.63
N CYS A 332 -7.29 -20.31 -9.70
CA CYS A 332 -7.19 -21.06 -10.97
C CYS A 332 -5.78 -21.00 -11.59
N VAL A 333 -5.06 -19.89 -11.42
CA VAL A 333 -3.68 -19.72 -11.95
C VAL A 333 -2.62 -20.49 -11.14
N ARG A 334 -2.91 -20.89 -9.90
CA ARG A 334 -2.00 -21.71 -9.07
C ARG A 334 -1.99 -23.19 -9.49
N GLY A 335 -3.01 -23.66 -10.20
CA GLY A 335 -3.24 -25.08 -10.52
C GLY A 335 -2.59 -25.59 -11.81
N GLY A 336 -1.94 -24.74 -12.61
CA GLY A 336 -1.16 -25.20 -13.78
C GLY A 336 -1.92 -26.03 -14.82
N SER A 337 -3.25 -25.99 -14.84
CA SER A 337 -4.09 -26.66 -15.84
C SER A 337 -4.52 -25.65 -16.90
N GLU A 338 -4.57 -26.08 -18.16
CA GLU A 338 -5.01 -25.29 -19.31
C GLU A 338 -6.26 -24.45 -19.02
N VAL A 339 -6.28 -23.25 -19.59
CA VAL A 339 -7.42 -22.33 -19.57
C VAL A 339 -8.60 -22.99 -20.28
N ARG A 340 -9.35 -23.83 -19.57
CA ARG A 340 -10.75 -24.11 -19.92
C ARG A 340 -11.57 -23.00 -19.29
N ILE A 341 -12.17 -22.20 -20.16
CA ILE A 341 -13.23 -21.27 -19.82
C ILE A 341 -14.32 -22.11 -19.14
N CYS A 342 -14.38 -22.08 -17.80
CA CYS A 342 -15.52 -22.62 -17.08
C CYS A 342 -16.70 -21.70 -17.33
N SER A 343 -17.53 -22.06 -18.30
CA SER A 343 -18.91 -21.63 -18.41
C SER A 343 -19.63 -22.00 -17.11
N LEU A 344 -19.65 -21.10 -16.13
CA LEU A 344 -20.47 -21.28 -14.93
C LEU A 344 -21.86 -20.72 -15.21
N ASN A 345 -22.75 -21.58 -15.70
CA ASN A 345 -24.19 -21.37 -15.64
C ASN A 345 -24.59 -21.16 -14.16
N MET A 346 -25.12 -19.97 -13.85
CA MET A 346 -25.73 -19.63 -12.57
C MET A 346 -27.03 -20.42 -12.40
N LEU A 347 -27.00 -21.46 -11.57
CA LEU A 347 -28.18 -22.02 -10.91
C LEU A 347 -28.15 -21.59 -9.45
N ILE A 348 -28.67 -20.40 -9.16
CA ILE A 348 -29.23 -20.08 -7.83
C ILE A 348 -30.53 -19.33 -8.11
N GLY A 349 -31.61 -20.09 -8.18
CA GLY A 349 -32.96 -19.56 -8.07
C GLY A 349 -33.26 -19.29 -6.61
N GLU A 350 -33.46 -18.03 -6.25
CA GLU A 350 -34.28 -17.63 -5.10
C GLU A 350 -34.99 -16.32 -5.47
N VAL A 351 -36.27 -16.46 -5.78
CA VAL A 351 -37.25 -15.36 -5.81
C VAL A 351 -37.60 -15.06 -4.36
N PHE A 352 -37.43 -13.81 -3.88
CA PHE A 352 -38.43 -13.13 -3.04
C PHE A 352 -38.11 -11.63 -2.85
N SER A 353 -38.97 -10.82 -3.49
CA SER A 353 -39.56 -9.53 -3.10
C SER A 353 -38.77 -8.55 -2.19
N CYS A 354 -38.33 -7.43 -2.78
CA CYS A 354 -38.52 -6.11 -2.16
C CYS A 354 -38.59 -5.00 -3.23
N GLY A 355 -39.75 -4.35 -3.35
CA GLY A 355 -39.89 -2.97 -3.84
C GLY A 355 -39.93 -2.72 -5.36
N ARG A 356 -41.14 -2.48 -5.87
CA ARG A 356 -41.51 -1.96 -7.21
C ARG A 356 -40.51 -0.99 -7.86
N ILE A 357 -39.93 -1.38 -9.00
CA ILE A 357 -39.81 -0.55 -10.21
C ILE A 357 -39.92 -1.48 -11.43
N THR A 358 -40.98 -1.28 -12.21
CA THR A 358 -41.25 -2.01 -13.46
C THR A 358 -40.37 -1.44 -14.57
N PHE A 359 -39.56 -2.26 -15.23
CA PHE A 359 -39.05 -1.96 -16.57
C PHE A 359 -39.46 -3.10 -17.50
N CYS A 360 -40.26 -2.75 -18.52
CA CYS A 360 -40.64 -3.64 -19.60
C CYS A 360 -39.45 -3.86 -20.53
N LEU A 361 -38.99 -5.11 -20.68
CA LEU A 361 -38.32 -5.58 -21.88
C LEU A 361 -38.95 -6.94 -22.23
N GLY A 362 -39.60 -6.98 -23.38
CA GLY A 362 -40.37 -8.14 -23.85
C GLY A 362 -39.52 -9.24 -24.47
N GLY A 363 -40.13 -10.42 -24.56
CA GLY A 363 -39.96 -11.30 -25.73
C GLY A 363 -39.06 -12.53 -25.57
N ASN A 364 -39.62 -13.58 -24.94
CA ASN A 364 -39.63 -14.98 -25.39
C ASN A 364 -38.36 -15.62 -25.99
N ALA A 365 -37.68 -16.44 -25.19
CA ALA A 365 -37.31 -17.82 -25.53
C ALA A 365 -36.86 -18.56 -24.26
N ILE A 366 -37.00 -19.90 -24.24
CA ILE A 366 -36.65 -20.85 -23.16
C ILE A 366 -37.83 -21.22 -22.23
N ARG A 367 -38.78 -21.96 -22.80
CA ARG A 367 -39.52 -23.03 -22.11
C ARG A 367 -39.28 -24.31 -22.90
N ASN A 368 -38.59 -25.27 -22.30
CA ASN A 368 -38.66 -26.73 -22.50
C ASN A 368 -37.31 -27.38 -22.18
N ALA A 369 -37.04 -27.66 -20.90
CA ALA A 369 -36.10 -28.70 -20.46
C ALA A 369 -36.15 -28.93 -18.93
N ILE A 370 -37.34 -29.01 -18.32
CA ILE A 370 -37.49 -29.61 -16.98
C ILE A 370 -38.81 -30.38 -16.96
N ALA A 371 -38.80 -31.59 -17.50
CA ALA A 371 -39.79 -32.62 -17.18
C ALA A 371 -39.26 -34.00 -17.59
N GLY A 372 -38.96 -34.82 -16.58
CA GLY A 372 -38.92 -36.27 -16.71
C GLY A 372 -37.56 -36.87 -17.04
N GLN A 373 -36.94 -37.51 -16.04
CA GLN A 373 -36.75 -38.97 -16.08
C GLN A 373 -36.19 -39.45 -14.73
N SER A 374 -37.09 -40.09 -13.97
CA SER A 374 -36.78 -41.00 -12.87
C SER A 374 -36.91 -42.43 -13.39
N SER A 375 -35.83 -43.22 -13.21
CA SER A 375 -35.79 -44.65 -12.84
C SER A 375 -36.73 -45.68 -13.49
N SER A 376 -36.13 -46.70 -14.14
CA SER A 376 -36.42 -48.16 -14.05
C SER A 376 -36.00 -48.84 -15.38
N SER A 377 -34.88 -49.55 -15.46
CA SER A 377 -34.71 -51.00 -15.21
C SER A 377 -35.26 -51.94 -16.30
N LEU A 378 -34.42 -52.95 -16.64
CA LEU A 378 -34.69 -54.25 -17.29
C LEU A 378 -34.64 -54.32 -18.83
N GLY A 379 -33.87 -55.31 -19.31
CA GLY A 379 -34.16 -55.98 -20.58
C GLY A 379 -32.95 -56.38 -21.42
N LEU A 380 -32.44 -57.58 -21.19
CA LEU A 380 -31.49 -58.34 -22.02
C LEU A 380 -32.10 -58.82 -23.35
N ALA A 381 -31.21 -59.34 -24.21
CA ALA A 381 -31.40 -60.14 -25.45
C ALA A 381 -31.47 -59.31 -26.75
N LEU A 382 -30.65 -59.53 -27.78
CA LEU A 382 -29.84 -60.68 -28.24
C LEU A 382 -28.48 -60.23 -28.79
#